data_AF-R4UVL9-F1
#
_entry.id   AF-R4UVL9-F1
#
_cell.length_a   1.000
_cell.length_b   1.000
_cell.length_c   1.000
_cell.angle_alpha   90.00
_cell.angle_beta   90.00
_cell.angle_gamma   90.00
#
_symmetry.space_group_name_H-M   'P 1'
#
loop_
_entity.id
_entity.type
_entity.pdbx_description
1 polymer ?
#
loop_
_entity_poly.entity_id
_entity_poly.type
_entity_poly.pdbx_seq_one_letter_code
_entity_poly.pdbx_strand_id
1 'polypeptide(L)'
;MSHCFIYFALTARHEELNSTCLDKSESRDCTDELKCIEGFCSYCKDEGSLCRDYFYCGKVEAYDGNICKFEPFLHKWSIRLILSMCVIFIAGVLVSGAGIGGGGLFVPILILLMEFPTNRAIPSSKTLIFGGSVAVTLFNLRKKHNFYARPLINYNVAAIIEPTAWLGTIVGVIFNEILPPWLLYAVQFFLLSFTAWNTFKKAAKAKDDGAEILEDLHEQYNGPAYSKFLFLLLFIAYALFLFLSFIRGGRTSDSILGIEFCSAQYWLLTFVPFPVYLT
;
A
#
# COMPACT_ATOMS: atom_id res chain seq x y z
N MET A 1 8.96 7.12 -24.89
CA MET A 1 9.21 5.73 -25.32
C MET A 1 10.31 5.04 -24.50
N SER A 2 11.48 5.64 -24.29
CA SER A 2 12.59 5.06 -23.52
C SER A 2 12.27 4.67 -22.07
N HIS A 3 11.56 5.53 -21.32
CA HIS A 3 11.19 5.24 -19.93
C HIS A 3 10.21 4.07 -19.78
N CYS A 4 9.32 3.89 -20.75
CA CYS A 4 8.39 2.78 -20.77
C CYS A 4 9.08 1.48 -21.19
N PHE A 5 10.03 1.54 -22.13
CA PHE A 5 10.84 0.38 -22.51
C PHE A 5 11.72 -0.11 -21.35
N ILE A 6 12.25 0.80 -20.53
CA ILE A 6 12.99 0.44 -19.31
C ILE A 6 12.04 -0.09 -18.24
N TYR A 7 10.88 0.56 -18.03
CA TYR A 7 9.88 0.07 -17.07
C TYR A 7 9.35 -1.31 -17.45
N PHE A 8 8.97 -1.54 -18.72
CA PHE A 8 8.59 -2.85 -19.22
C PHE A 8 9.78 -3.80 -19.25
N ALA A 9 10.99 -3.42 -19.65
CA ALA A 9 12.14 -4.35 -19.59
C ALA A 9 12.49 -4.76 -18.14
N LEU A 10 12.22 -3.90 -17.15
CA LEU A 10 12.45 -4.18 -15.73
C LEU A 10 11.25 -4.86 -15.04
N THR A 11 10.02 -4.68 -15.54
CA THR A 11 8.78 -5.25 -14.97
C THR A 11 8.17 -6.37 -15.81
N ALA A 12 8.69 -6.62 -17.01
CA ALA A 12 8.36 -7.78 -17.82
C ALA A 12 8.88 -9.01 -17.09
N ARG A 13 8.03 -9.59 -16.24
CA ARG A 13 7.95 -11.03 -16.22
C ARG A 13 7.60 -11.42 -17.64
N HIS A 14 8.56 -12.01 -18.35
CA HIS A 14 8.35 -12.53 -19.69
C HIS A 14 6.99 -13.22 -19.72
N GLU A 15 6.08 -12.64 -20.51
CA GLU A 15 4.77 -13.22 -20.77
C GLU A 15 5.03 -14.40 -21.70
N GLU A 16 5.56 -15.50 -21.15
CA GLU A 16 5.92 -16.69 -21.91
C GLU A 16 4.66 -17.48 -22.22
N LEU A 17 3.81 -16.89 -23.07
CA LEU A 17 2.69 -17.58 -23.65
C LEU A 17 3.23 -18.82 -24.38
N ASN A 18 2.63 -19.99 -24.11
CA ASN A 18 3.09 -21.30 -24.59
C ASN A 18 4.44 -21.79 -24.03
N SER A 19 4.93 -21.29 -22.90
CA SER A 19 5.98 -22.01 -22.16
C SER A 19 5.46 -23.33 -21.61
N THR A 20 6.36 -24.30 -21.50
CA THR A 20 6.05 -25.62 -20.96
C THR A 20 5.93 -25.57 -19.44
N CYS A 21 4.84 -26.09 -18.88
CA CYS A 21 4.59 -26.17 -17.45
C CYS A 21 4.34 -27.62 -17.01
N LEU A 22 4.68 -27.95 -15.77
CA LEU A 22 4.48 -29.29 -15.20
C LEU A 22 3.18 -29.32 -14.38
N ASP A 23 2.19 -30.14 -14.79
CA ASP A 23 0.88 -30.30 -14.10
C ASP A 23 0.98 -30.72 -12.62
N LYS A 24 2.13 -31.22 -12.17
CA LYS A 24 2.39 -31.68 -10.80
C LYS A 24 3.17 -30.69 -9.94
N SER A 25 3.74 -29.63 -10.52
CA SER A 25 4.24 -28.51 -9.73
C SER A 25 3.02 -27.64 -9.39
N GLU A 26 2.94 -27.15 -8.18
CA GLU A 26 1.87 -26.29 -7.67
C GLU A 26 1.86 -24.95 -8.44
N SER A 27 1.51 -24.96 -9.72
CA SER A 27 1.26 -23.83 -10.63
C SER A 27 2.35 -22.77 -10.79
N ARG A 28 3.56 -22.87 -10.19
CA ARG A 28 4.54 -21.77 -10.14
C ARG A 28 5.30 -21.50 -11.43
N ASP A 29 5.17 -22.36 -12.43
CA ASP A 29 5.90 -22.23 -13.70
C ASP A 29 5.30 -21.15 -14.61
N CYS A 30 3.98 -20.91 -14.52
CA CYS A 30 3.30 -19.86 -15.28
C CYS A 30 3.22 -18.54 -14.50
N THR A 31 3.22 -17.41 -15.23
CA THR A 31 2.93 -16.08 -14.69
C THR A 31 1.53 -16.00 -14.06
N ASP A 32 1.33 -15.07 -13.13
CA ASP A 32 0.11 -14.97 -12.29
C ASP A 32 -1.20 -14.77 -13.07
N GLU A 33 -1.12 -14.40 -14.35
CA GLU A 33 -2.26 -14.12 -15.23
C GLU A 33 -2.66 -15.32 -16.11
N LEU A 34 -1.80 -16.35 -16.20
CA LEU A 34 -1.96 -17.54 -17.04
C LEU A 34 -2.21 -18.80 -16.20
N LYS A 35 -2.80 -19.81 -16.83
CA LYS A 35 -3.04 -21.14 -16.25
C LYS A 35 -2.31 -22.21 -17.07
N CYS A 36 -1.77 -23.23 -16.39
CA CYS A 36 -1.23 -24.40 -17.06
C CYS A 36 -2.38 -25.28 -17.58
N ILE A 37 -2.43 -25.49 -18.90
CA ILE A 37 -3.41 -26.34 -19.58
C ILE A 37 -2.64 -27.25 -20.53
N GLU A 38 -2.77 -28.57 -20.36
CA GLU A 38 -2.11 -29.57 -21.22
C GLU A 38 -0.59 -29.40 -21.32
N GLY A 39 0.04 -28.95 -20.23
CA GLY A 39 1.49 -28.73 -20.16
C GLY A 39 1.97 -27.42 -20.80
N PHE A 40 1.07 -26.50 -21.15
CA PHE A 40 1.41 -25.17 -21.65
C PHE A 40 0.73 -24.04 -20.87
N CYS A 41 1.44 -22.93 -20.68
CA CYS A 41 0.88 -21.72 -20.08
C CYS A 41 -0.04 -21.01 -21.09
N SER A 42 -1.34 -20.95 -20.80
CA SER A 42 -2.38 -20.36 -21.66
C SER A 42 -3.45 -19.61 -20.86
N TYR A 43 -4.28 -18.84 -21.57
CA TYR A 43 -5.40 -18.11 -20.98
C TYR A 43 -6.48 -19.07 -20.45
N CYS A 44 -7.16 -18.65 -19.37
CA CYS A 44 -8.21 -19.45 -18.77
C CYS A 44 -9.47 -19.43 -19.66
N LYS A 45 -10.18 -20.57 -19.76
CA LYS A 45 -11.36 -20.69 -20.64
C LYS A 45 -12.67 -20.46 -19.88
N ASP A 46 -12.82 -21.12 -18.74
CA ASP A 46 -14.07 -21.11 -17.97
C ASP A 46 -14.08 -20.02 -16.89
N GLU A 47 -15.08 -19.14 -16.93
CA GLU A 47 -15.30 -18.12 -15.89
C GLU A 47 -15.51 -18.76 -14.51
N GLY A 48 -14.87 -18.20 -13.49
CA GLY A 48 -14.94 -18.73 -12.12
C GLY A 48 -14.12 -20.00 -11.88
N SER A 49 -13.44 -20.55 -12.90
CA SER A 49 -12.51 -21.66 -12.69
C SER A 49 -11.30 -21.24 -11.85
N LEU A 50 -10.84 -22.15 -10.98
CA LEU A 50 -9.65 -21.93 -10.17
C LEU A 50 -8.40 -21.96 -11.07
N CYS A 51 -7.61 -20.90 -11.04
CA CYS A 51 -6.29 -20.86 -11.69
C CYS A 51 -5.19 -21.33 -10.73
N ARG A 52 -5.12 -20.67 -9.56
CA ARG A 52 -4.16 -20.89 -8.47
C ARG A 52 -4.86 -20.48 -7.16
N ASP A 53 -4.31 -20.84 -6.01
CA ASP A 53 -4.79 -20.33 -4.73
C ASP A 53 -4.98 -18.81 -4.76
N TYR A 54 -6.22 -18.37 -4.47
CA TYR A 54 -6.69 -16.99 -4.51
C TYR A 54 -6.81 -16.33 -5.90
N PHE A 55 -6.51 -17.04 -6.99
CA PHE A 55 -6.67 -16.56 -8.37
C PHE A 55 -7.80 -17.29 -9.10
N TYR A 56 -8.74 -16.54 -9.66
CA TYR A 56 -9.91 -17.03 -10.38
C TYR A 56 -9.99 -16.45 -11.78
N CYS A 57 -10.52 -17.24 -12.71
CA CYS A 57 -10.69 -16.81 -14.09
C CYS A 57 -11.80 -15.76 -14.22
N GLY A 58 -11.50 -14.60 -14.80
CA GLY A 58 -12.46 -13.54 -15.03
C GLY A 58 -12.15 -12.72 -16.29
N LYS A 59 -13.20 -12.19 -16.92
CA LYS A 59 -13.10 -11.39 -18.14
C LYS A 59 -12.52 -10.00 -17.87
N VAL A 60 -11.62 -9.52 -18.72
CA VAL A 60 -11.08 -8.15 -18.63
C VAL A 60 -11.62 -7.32 -19.78
N GLU A 61 -12.02 -6.07 -19.53
CA GLU A 61 -12.56 -5.21 -20.60
C GLU A 61 -11.47 -4.68 -21.53
N ALA A 62 -10.23 -4.54 -21.04
CA ALA A 62 -9.08 -4.08 -21.81
C ALA A 62 -8.56 -5.08 -22.87
N TYR A 63 -8.92 -6.36 -22.78
CA TYR A 63 -8.54 -7.42 -23.73
C TYR A 63 -9.70 -8.38 -23.92
N ASP A 64 -10.05 -8.75 -25.16
CA ASP A 64 -11.14 -9.69 -25.46
C ASP A 64 -10.76 -11.15 -25.11
N GLY A 65 -10.58 -11.40 -23.81
CA GLY A 65 -10.07 -12.65 -23.26
C GLY A 65 -10.24 -12.77 -21.75
N ASN A 66 -10.10 -14.00 -21.27
CA ASN A 66 -10.23 -14.36 -19.87
C ASN A 66 -8.84 -14.55 -19.25
N ILE A 67 -8.57 -13.88 -18.13
CA ILE A 67 -7.29 -13.98 -17.41
C ILE A 67 -7.52 -14.34 -15.95
N CYS A 68 -6.47 -14.82 -15.29
CA CYS A 68 -6.50 -15.13 -13.87
C CYS A 68 -6.40 -13.84 -13.02
N LYS A 69 -7.47 -13.51 -12.28
CA LYS A 69 -7.56 -12.34 -11.39
C LYS A 69 -7.41 -12.75 -9.93
N PHE A 70 -6.74 -11.90 -9.14
CA PHE A 70 -6.57 -12.10 -7.71
C PHE A 70 -7.85 -11.70 -6.96
N GLU A 71 -8.61 -12.69 -6.47
CA GLU A 71 -9.92 -12.50 -5.84
C GLU A 71 -10.07 -13.42 -4.61
N PRO A 72 -9.33 -13.16 -3.52
CA PRO A 72 -9.27 -14.06 -2.37
C PRO A 72 -10.57 -14.16 -1.56
N PHE A 73 -11.46 -13.15 -1.61
CA PHE A 73 -12.61 -13.03 -0.70
C PHE A 73 -13.97 -13.45 -1.30
N LEU A 74 -14.06 -13.58 -2.63
CA LEU A 74 -15.36 -13.78 -3.31
C LEU A 74 -15.73 -15.25 -3.44
N HIS A 75 -14.78 -16.09 -3.85
CA HIS A 75 -15.09 -17.44 -4.34
C HIS A 75 -14.92 -18.56 -3.30
N LYS A 76 -13.97 -18.44 -2.35
CA LYS A 76 -13.67 -19.52 -1.41
C LYS A 76 -13.26 -18.99 -0.03
N TRP A 77 -14.09 -19.28 0.97
CA TRP A 77 -13.81 -18.99 2.38
C TRP A 77 -13.14 -20.19 3.04
N SER A 78 -11.81 -20.14 3.21
CA SER A 78 -11.09 -21.15 3.98
C SER A 78 -11.03 -20.78 5.46
N ILE A 79 -10.98 -21.78 6.35
CA ILE A 79 -10.84 -21.56 7.80
C ILE A 79 -9.60 -20.72 8.13
N ARG A 80 -8.51 -20.95 7.37
CA ARG A 80 -7.26 -20.19 7.48
C ARG A 80 -7.45 -18.71 7.15
N LEU A 81 -8.22 -18.39 6.11
CA LEU A 81 -8.54 -17.00 5.75
C LEU A 81 -9.32 -16.31 6.87
N ILE A 82 -10.35 -16.98 7.42
CA ILE A 82 -11.16 -16.45 8.52
C ILE A 82 -10.31 -16.20 9.77
N LEU A 83 -9.50 -17.18 10.18
CA LEU A 83 -8.58 -17.03 11.31
C LEU A 83 -7.61 -15.87 11.10
N SER A 84 -7.06 -15.73 9.89
CA SER A 84 -6.15 -14.63 9.55
C SER A 84 -6.83 -13.27 9.61
N MET A 85 -8.10 -13.17 9.17
CA MET A 85 -8.90 -11.95 9.28
C MET A 85 -9.19 -11.59 10.75
N CYS A 86 -9.43 -12.58 11.61
CA CYS A 86 -9.57 -12.33 13.04
C CYS A 86 -8.25 -11.83 13.66
N VAL A 87 -7.12 -12.45 13.32
CA VAL A 87 -5.80 -12.05 13.82
C VAL A 87 -5.44 -10.64 13.36
N ILE A 88 -5.64 -10.31 12.09
CA ILE A 88 -5.30 -8.97 11.56
C ILE A 88 -6.20 -7.90 12.19
N PHE A 89 -7.47 -8.22 12.49
CA PHE A 89 -8.37 -7.33 13.21
C PHE A 89 -7.89 -7.06 14.63
N ILE A 90 -7.58 -8.10 15.41
CA ILE A 90 -7.07 -7.98 16.79
C ILE A 90 -5.75 -7.20 16.80
N ALA A 91 -4.82 -7.54 15.89
CA ALA A 91 -3.57 -6.82 15.73
C ALA A 91 -3.82 -5.34 15.41
N GLY A 92 -4.76 -5.04 14.52
CA GLY A 92 -5.16 -3.67 14.18
C GLY A 92 -5.66 -2.87 15.38
N VAL A 93 -6.47 -3.50 16.25
CA VAL A 93 -6.95 -2.87 17.50
C VAL A 93 -5.79 -2.54 18.43
N LEU A 94 -4.89 -3.51 18.68
CA LEU A 94 -3.74 -3.32 19.56
C LEU A 94 -2.80 -2.22 19.07
N VAL A 95 -2.53 -2.20 17.75
CA VAL A 95 -1.62 -1.21 17.16
C VAL A 95 -2.24 0.18 17.11
N SER A 96 -3.55 0.28 16.92
CA SER A 96 -4.27 1.55 17.02
C SER A 96 -4.22 2.11 18.44
N GLY A 97 -4.35 1.25 19.46
CA GLY A 97 -4.15 1.63 20.87
C GLY A 97 -2.72 2.09 21.18
N ALA A 98 -1.72 1.52 20.51
CA ALA A 98 -0.32 1.91 20.65
C ALA A 98 0.06 3.19 19.85
N GLY A 99 -0.81 3.69 18.97
CA GLY A 99 -0.56 4.89 18.17
C GLY A 99 0.48 4.74 17.03
N ILE A 100 0.83 3.50 16.63
CA ILE A 100 1.89 3.21 15.64
C ILE A 100 1.35 3.19 14.18
N GLY A 101 0.03 3.10 13.99
CA GLY A 101 -0.59 3.21 12.66
C GLY A 101 -0.55 1.95 11.77
N GLY A 102 -0.18 0.78 12.30
CA GLY A 102 -0.49 -0.54 11.72
C GLY A 102 0.33 -0.99 10.51
N GLY A 103 0.88 -0.06 9.74
CA GLY A 103 1.40 -0.36 8.39
C GLY A 103 2.57 -1.34 8.33
N GLY A 104 3.43 -1.33 9.35
CA GLY A 104 4.54 -2.29 9.43
C GLY A 104 4.12 -3.73 9.69
N LEU A 105 2.93 -3.96 10.27
CA LEU A 105 2.48 -5.28 10.72
C LEU A 105 1.52 -5.95 9.75
N PHE A 106 0.69 -5.18 9.04
CA PHE A 106 -0.31 -5.77 8.14
C PHE A 106 0.33 -6.50 6.95
N VAL A 107 1.41 -5.97 6.37
CA VAL A 107 2.13 -6.62 5.26
C VAL A 107 2.65 -8.02 5.64
N PRO A 108 3.47 -8.18 6.70
CA PRO A 108 3.95 -9.51 7.08
C PRO A 108 2.83 -10.46 7.51
N ILE A 109 1.75 -9.96 8.14
CA ILE A 109 0.59 -10.80 8.46
C ILE A 109 -0.07 -11.35 7.18
N LEU A 110 -0.29 -10.51 6.16
CA LEU A 110 -0.88 -10.95 4.89
C LEU A 110 0.00 -11.98 4.17
N ILE A 111 1.32 -11.83 4.21
CA ILE A 111 2.25 -12.76 3.57
C ILE A 111 2.33 -14.08 4.36
N LEU A 112 2.51 -14.04 5.68
CA LEU A 112 2.77 -15.23 6.49
C LEU A 112 1.50 -16.03 6.81
N LEU A 113 0.39 -15.35 7.12
CA LEU A 113 -0.85 -16.03 7.54
C LEU A 113 -1.80 -16.28 6.37
N MET A 114 -1.87 -15.36 5.40
CA MET A 114 -2.73 -15.54 4.22
C MET A 114 -1.99 -16.07 3.00
N GLU A 115 -0.65 -16.21 3.04
CA GLU A 115 0.16 -16.64 1.87
C GLU A 115 -0.08 -15.82 0.61
N PHE A 116 -0.42 -14.53 0.80
CA PHE A 116 -0.59 -13.65 -0.34
C PHE A 116 0.77 -13.33 -0.97
N PRO A 117 0.87 -13.33 -2.32
CA PRO A 117 2.09 -12.93 -2.98
C PRO A 117 2.35 -11.44 -2.72
N THR A 118 3.62 -11.06 -2.56
CA THR A 118 4.05 -9.73 -2.05
C THR A 118 3.47 -8.56 -2.85
N ASN A 119 3.46 -8.71 -4.18
CA ASN A 119 2.92 -7.75 -5.14
C ASN A 119 1.41 -7.48 -4.94
N ARG A 120 0.66 -8.43 -4.37
CA ARG A 120 -0.76 -8.27 -4.04
C ARG A 120 -0.98 -7.94 -2.56
N ALA A 121 -0.12 -8.45 -1.68
CA ALA A 121 -0.18 -8.22 -0.24
C ALA A 121 0.10 -6.75 0.12
N ILE A 122 1.11 -6.12 -0.50
CA ILE A 122 1.46 -4.71 -0.21
C ILE A 122 0.31 -3.75 -0.55
N PRO A 123 -0.29 -3.77 -1.77
CA PRO A 123 -1.47 -2.95 -2.06
C PRO A 123 -2.65 -3.23 -1.14
N SER A 124 -2.91 -4.51 -0.84
CA SER A 124 -4.01 -4.91 0.07
C SER A 124 -3.80 -4.40 1.50
N SER A 125 -2.55 -4.31 1.98
CA SER A 125 -2.26 -3.72 3.29
C SER A 125 -2.60 -2.23 3.36
N LYS A 126 -2.46 -1.50 2.25
CA LYS A 126 -2.71 -0.05 2.23
C LYS A 126 -4.18 0.28 2.49
N THR A 127 -5.10 -0.56 2.01
CA THR A 127 -6.55 -0.37 2.28
C THR A 127 -6.86 -0.60 3.76
N LEU A 128 -6.20 -1.57 4.41
CA LEU A 128 -6.31 -1.81 5.86
C LEU A 128 -5.77 -0.62 6.68
N ILE A 129 -4.59 -0.11 6.32
CA ILE A 129 -3.99 1.07 6.96
C ILE A 129 -4.91 2.27 6.81
N PHE A 130 -5.45 2.49 5.60
CA PHE A 130 -6.37 3.57 5.33
C PHE A 130 -7.63 3.49 6.19
N GLY A 131 -8.28 2.32 6.24
CA GLY A 131 -9.46 2.09 7.08
C GLY A 131 -9.19 2.35 8.57
N GLY A 132 -8.07 1.84 9.08
CA GLY A 132 -7.64 2.08 10.47
C GLY A 132 -7.37 3.56 10.74
N SER A 133 -6.69 4.25 9.82
CA SER A 133 -6.38 5.68 9.95
C SER A 133 -7.63 6.55 9.94
N VAL A 134 -8.61 6.23 9.08
CA VAL A 134 -9.91 6.92 9.06
C VAL A 134 -10.65 6.72 10.38
N ALA A 135 -10.70 5.50 10.91
CA ALA A 135 -11.37 5.22 12.18
C ALA A 135 -10.72 5.97 13.36
N VAL A 136 -9.39 5.91 13.48
CA VAL A 136 -8.63 6.61 14.54
C VAL A 136 -8.78 8.13 14.41
N THR A 137 -8.72 8.66 13.18
CA THR A 137 -8.93 10.09 12.92
C THR A 137 -10.34 10.50 13.33
N LEU A 138 -11.38 9.78 12.90
CA LEU A 138 -12.76 10.09 13.24
C LEU A 138 -13.01 10.09 14.76
N PHE A 139 -12.42 9.15 15.48
CA PHE A 139 -12.51 9.09 16.94
C PHE A 139 -11.78 10.25 17.62
N ASN A 140 -10.59 10.60 17.13
CA ASN A 140 -9.77 11.68 17.72
C ASN A 140 -10.17 13.08 17.27
N LEU A 141 -10.87 13.24 16.15
CA LEU A 141 -11.37 14.52 15.65
C LEU A 141 -12.28 15.24 16.66
N ARG A 142 -13.03 14.47 17.45
CA ARG A 142 -13.92 14.99 18.49
C ARG A 142 -13.20 15.32 19.79
N LYS A 143 -11.93 14.93 19.94
CA LYS A 143 -11.14 15.16 21.16
C LYS A 143 -10.37 16.48 21.07
N LYS A 144 -10.36 17.20 22.19
CA LYS A 144 -9.58 18.42 22.38
C LYS A 144 -8.45 18.15 23.37
N HIS A 145 -7.42 18.98 23.30
CA HIS A 145 -6.31 18.92 24.23
C HIS A 145 -6.80 19.24 25.65
N ASN A 146 -6.36 18.47 26.66
CA ASN A 146 -6.84 18.63 28.05
C ASN A 146 -6.45 20.00 28.64
N PHE A 147 -5.30 20.54 28.27
CA PHE A 147 -4.75 21.78 28.84
C PHE A 147 -4.91 23.03 27.95
N TYR A 148 -5.28 22.87 26.68
CA TYR A 148 -5.29 23.97 25.70
C TYR A 148 -6.56 23.91 24.86
N ALA A 149 -7.13 25.06 24.49
CA ALA A 149 -8.31 25.16 23.62
C ALA A 149 -7.98 24.87 22.14
N ARG A 150 -7.30 23.75 21.87
CA ARG A 150 -6.86 23.29 20.54
C ARG A 150 -7.26 21.83 20.30
N PRO A 151 -7.44 21.39 19.04
CA PRO A 151 -7.68 19.98 18.73
C PRO A 151 -6.53 19.09 19.22
N LEU A 152 -6.84 17.84 19.53
CA LEU A 152 -5.82 16.86 19.95
C LEU A 152 -4.81 16.58 18.82
N ILE A 153 -5.27 16.61 17.57
CA ILE A 153 -4.45 16.38 16.38
C ILE A 153 -3.65 17.65 16.04
N ASN A 154 -2.33 17.50 15.93
CA ASN A 154 -1.46 18.58 15.44
C ASN A 154 -1.39 18.56 13.90
N TYR A 155 -2.26 19.37 13.29
CA TYR A 155 -2.36 19.45 11.83
C TYR A 155 -1.12 20.04 11.15
N ASN A 156 -0.30 20.84 11.83
CA ASN A 156 0.93 21.38 11.26
C ASN A 156 1.96 20.28 11.00
N VAL A 157 2.10 19.34 11.95
CA VAL A 157 3.02 18.20 11.80
C VAL A 157 2.48 17.22 10.76
N ALA A 158 1.18 16.94 10.78
CA ALA A 158 0.55 16.09 9.77
C ALA A 158 0.76 16.63 8.35
N ALA A 159 0.60 17.95 8.18
CA ALA A 159 0.84 18.64 6.91
C ALA A 159 2.28 18.51 6.41
N ILE A 160 3.29 18.49 7.28
CA ILE A 160 4.69 18.32 6.85
C ILE A 160 5.00 16.88 6.45
N ILE A 161 4.41 15.90 7.14
CA ILE A 161 4.67 14.48 6.89
C ILE A 161 3.99 14.00 5.59
N GLU A 162 2.82 14.53 5.27
CA GLU A 162 2.00 14.10 4.12
C GLU A 162 2.71 14.15 2.74
N PRO A 163 3.33 15.26 2.29
CA PRO A 163 4.00 15.32 0.99
C PRO A 163 5.21 14.36 0.91
N THR A 164 5.97 14.21 2.01
CA THR A 164 7.08 13.25 2.08
C THR A 164 6.59 11.81 1.99
N ALA A 165 5.40 11.52 2.54
CA ALA A 165 4.77 10.21 2.43
C ALA A 165 4.34 9.92 0.98
N TRP A 166 3.77 10.89 0.25
CA TRP A 166 3.42 10.71 -1.15
C TRP A 166 4.65 10.41 -2.01
N LEU A 167 5.73 11.18 -1.86
CA LEU A 167 6.99 10.94 -2.56
C LEU A 167 7.50 9.52 -2.29
N GLY A 168 7.54 9.13 -1.01
CA GLY A 168 7.94 7.78 -0.60
C GLY A 168 7.04 6.69 -1.18
N THR A 169 5.73 6.93 -1.29
CA THR A 169 4.80 5.95 -1.86
C THR A 169 5.00 5.74 -3.36
N ILE A 170 5.26 6.80 -4.14
CA ILE A 170 5.47 6.68 -5.58
C ILE A 170 6.76 5.91 -5.85
N VAL A 171 7.83 6.29 -5.17
CA VAL A 171 9.13 5.60 -5.25
C VAL A 171 8.99 4.14 -4.80
N GLY A 172 8.29 3.90 -3.69
CA GLY A 172 8.07 2.55 -3.16
C GLY A 172 7.25 1.64 -4.07
N VAL A 173 6.23 2.16 -4.76
CA VAL A 173 5.43 1.39 -5.74
C VAL A 173 6.29 1.01 -6.95
N ILE A 174 7.10 1.94 -7.45
CA ILE A 174 8.03 1.65 -8.56
C ILE A 174 9.03 0.55 -8.16
N PHE A 175 9.63 0.65 -6.96
CA PHE A 175 10.51 -0.40 -6.46
C PHE A 175 9.78 -1.73 -6.23
N ASN A 176 8.51 -1.71 -5.84
CA ASN A 176 7.74 -2.94 -5.64
C ASN A 176 7.54 -3.73 -6.95
N GLU A 177 7.43 -3.04 -8.08
CA GLU A 177 7.31 -3.71 -9.38
C GLU A 177 8.67 -4.13 -9.96
N ILE A 178 9.76 -3.41 -9.67
CA ILE A 178 11.10 -3.68 -10.23
C ILE A 178 11.87 -4.73 -9.42
N LEU A 179 11.75 -4.72 -8.09
CA LEU A 179 12.57 -5.56 -7.22
C LEU A 179 11.99 -6.98 -7.10
N PRO A 180 12.85 -8.01 -7.03
CA PRO A 180 12.38 -9.37 -6.81
C PRO A 180 11.78 -9.54 -5.40
N PRO A 181 10.80 -10.43 -5.21
CA PRO A 181 10.09 -10.60 -3.92
C PRO A 181 10.99 -10.86 -2.71
N TRP A 182 12.06 -11.65 -2.88
CA TRP A 182 13.00 -11.96 -1.80
C TRP A 182 13.71 -10.72 -1.26
N LEU A 183 14.02 -9.77 -2.13
CA LEU A 183 14.69 -8.53 -1.74
C LEU A 183 13.71 -7.62 -1.01
N LEU A 184 12.45 -7.56 -1.44
CA LEU A 184 11.39 -6.84 -0.73
C LEU A 184 11.19 -7.40 0.68
N TYR A 185 11.22 -8.73 0.85
CA TYR A 185 11.15 -9.36 2.18
C TYR A 185 12.34 -9.00 3.06
N ALA A 186 13.55 -9.05 2.51
CA ALA A 186 14.76 -8.69 3.24
C ALA A 186 14.70 -7.23 3.71
N VAL A 187 14.38 -6.30 2.80
CA VAL A 187 14.25 -4.87 3.12
C VAL A 187 13.18 -4.64 4.17
N GLN A 188 12.00 -5.24 4.03
CA GLN A 188 10.92 -5.12 5.01
C GLN A 188 11.35 -5.64 6.39
N PHE A 189 12.02 -6.80 6.44
CA PHE A 189 12.52 -7.37 7.68
C PHE A 189 13.50 -6.42 8.38
N PHE A 190 14.52 -5.93 7.66
CA PHE A 190 15.50 -5.01 8.24
C PHE A 190 14.87 -3.69 8.71
N LEU A 191 13.95 -3.11 7.95
CA LEU A 191 13.26 -1.88 8.33
C LEU A 191 12.40 -2.08 9.59
N LEU A 192 11.64 -3.18 9.66
CA LEU A 192 10.85 -3.49 10.85
C LEU A 192 11.72 -3.76 12.07
N SER A 193 12.82 -4.50 11.91
CA SER A 193 13.78 -4.73 12.99
C SER A 193 14.41 -3.42 13.48
N PHE A 194 14.84 -2.55 12.57
CA PHE A 194 15.44 -1.26 12.91
C PHE A 194 14.45 -0.32 13.61
N THR A 195 13.23 -0.21 13.10
CA THR A 195 12.18 0.61 13.71
C THR A 195 11.73 0.03 15.06
N ALA A 196 11.59 -1.28 15.17
CA ALA A 196 11.29 -1.96 16.44
C ALA A 196 12.40 -1.67 17.46
N TRP A 197 13.67 -1.86 17.08
CA TRP A 197 14.82 -1.59 17.96
C TRP A 197 14.82 -0.15 18.48
N ASN A 198 14.63 0.82 17.58
CA ASN A 198 14.57 2.24 17.97
C ASN A 198 13.37 2.55 18.86
N THR A 199 12.23 1.90 18.62
CA THR A 199 11.02 2.06 19.45
C THR A 199 11.24 1.45 20.84
N PHE A 200 11.83 0.26 20.94
CA PHE A 200 12.17 -0.37 22.22
C PHE A 200 13.16 0.45 23.02
N LYS A 201 14.21 0.98 22.37
CA LYS A 201 15.19 1.85 23.04
C LYS A 201 14.55 3.13 23.58
N LYS A 202 13.66 3.76 22.80
CA LYS A 202 12.89 4.93 23.24
C LYS A 202 11.93 4.60 24.37
N ALA A 203 11.26 3.45 24.32
CA ALA A 203 10.34 3.00 25.37
C ALA A 203 11.08 2.70 26.68
N ALA A 204 12.26 2.07 26.61
CA ALA A 204 13.10 1.82 27.77
C ALA A 204 13.58 3.14 28.39
N LYS A 205 14.07 4.08 27.57
CA LYS A 205 14.51 5.39 28.03
C LYS A 205 13.36 6.24 28.60
N ALA A 206 12.17 6.21 27.99
CA ALA A 206 11.00 6.93 28.47
C ALA A 206 10.49 6.44 29.84
N LYS A 207 10.81 5.19 30.21
CA LYS A 207 10.50 4.64 31.53
C LYS A 207 11.40 5.23 32.62
N ASP A 208 12.64 5.56 32.28
CA ASP A 208 13.63 6.14 33.20
C ASP A 208 13.48 7.67 33.30
N ASP A 209 13.15 8.35 32.19
CA ASP A 209 13.05 9.83 32.11
C ASP A 209 11.63 10.38 32.44
N GLY A 210 10.66 9.53 32.74
CA GLY A 210 9.23 9.87 32.77
C GLY A 210 8.76 10.88 33.83
N ALA A 211 9.61 11.22 34.81
CA ALA A 211 9.31 12.20 35.86
C ALA A 211 9.79 13.63 35.52
N GLU A 212 10.81 13.78 34.67
CA GLU A 212 11.45 15.08 34.38
C GLU A 212 10.80 15.76 33.15
N ILE A 213 10.29 14.98 32.19
CA ILE A 213 9.69 15.45 30.93
C ILE A 213 8.33 16.15 31.12
N LEU A 214 7.60 15.84 32.21
CA LEU A 214 6.32 16.52 32.51
C LEU A 214 6.52 18.00 32.89
N GLU A 215 7.72 18.38 33.36
CA GLU A 215 8.07 19.77 33.68
C GLU A 215 8.59 20.52 32.44
N ASP A 216 9.38 19.89 31.57
CA ASP A 216 9.90 20.52 30.33
C ASP A 216 8.84 20.70 29.22
N LEU A 217 7.75 19.94 29.23
CA LEU A 217 6.60 20.16 28.32
C LEU A 217 5.84 21.47 28.61
N HIS A 218 6.17 22.19 29.70
CA HIS A 218 5.71 23.56 29.93
C HIS A 218 6.36 24.59 29.01
N GLU A 219 7.34 24.23 28.18
CA GLU A 219 7.90 25.19 27.23
C GLU A 219 6.86 25.51 26.13
N GLN A 220 6.25 26.67 26.38
CA GLN A 220 4.99 27.16 25.86
C GLN A 220 5.10 27.55 24.38
N TYR A 221 4.86 26.60 23.47
CA TYR A 221 4.57 26.95 22.07
C TYR A 221 3.11 27.44 21.93
N ASN A 222 2.89 28.74 22.18
CA ASN A 222 1.63 29.46 21.91
C ASN A 222 1.52 29.87 20.43
N GLY A 223 1.68 28.92 19.51
CA GLY A 223 1.38 29.13 18.10
C GLY A 223 -0.08 28.80 17.76
N PRO A 224 -0.63 29.33 16.65
CA PRO A 224 -1.95 28.93 16.16
C PRO A 224 -2.00 27.42 15.92
N ALA A 225 -3.11 26.78 16.31
CA ALA A 225 -3.29 25.32 16.25
C ALA A 225 -3.09 24.73 14.84
N TYR A 226 -3.28 25.55 13.80
CA TYR A 226 -2.94 25.25 12.42
C TYR A 226 -2.80 26.55 11.62
N SER A 227 -1.88 26.60 10.65
CA SER A 227 -1.88 27.68 9.66
C SER A 227 -2.97 27.42 8.63
N LYS A 228 -4.00 28.27 8.59
CA LYS A 228 -5.09 28.17 7.60
C LYS A 228 -4.56 28.16 6.17
N PHE A 229 -3.50 28.92 5.90
CA PHE A 229 -2.85 28.99 4.60
C PHE A 229 -2.17 27.67 4.24
N LEU A 230 -1.39 27.09 5.16
CA LEU A 230 -0.75 25.79 4.95
C LEU A 230 -1.77 24.69 4.71
N PHE A 231 -2.84 24.67 5.52
CA PHE A 231 -3.92 23.69 5.38
C PHE A 231 -4.67 23.83 4.04
N LEU A 232 -4.96 25.06 3.61
CA LEU A 232 -5.59 25.32 2.32
C LEU A 232 -4.69 24.88 1.15
N LEU A 233 -3.40 25.23 1.20
CA LEU A 233 -2.41 24.83 0.19
C LEU A 233 -2.34 23.30 0.07
N LEU A 234 -2.31 22.61 1.20
CA LEU A 234 -2.20 21.15 1.22
C LEU A 234 -3.48 20.45 0.80
N PHE A 235 -4.64 21.01 1.16
CA PHE A 235 -5.94 20.54 0.65
C PHE A 235 -6.03 20.68 -0.87
N ILE A 236 -5.54 21.80 -1.42
CA ILE A 236 -5.47 22.00 -2.88
C ILE A 236 -4.52 20.99 -3.50
N ALA A 237 -3.32 20.79 -2.93
CA ALA A 237 -2.36 19.79 -3.40
C ALA A 237 -2.93 18.37 -3.38
N TYR A 238 -3.68 18.01 -2.34
CA TYR A 238 -4.36 16.73 -2.21
C TYR A 238 -5.50 16.56 -3.22
N ALA A 239 -6.36 17.56 -3.37
CA ALA A 239 -7.44 17.53 -4.35
C ALA A 239 -6.89 17.43 -5.78
N LEU A 240 -5.80 18.15 -6.09
CA LEU A 240 -5.08 18.04 -7.35
C LEU A 240 -4.48 16.64 -7.53
N PHE A 241 -3.83 16.09 -6.51
CA PHE A 241 -3.26 14.73 -6.58
C PHE A 241 -4.32 13.66 -6.82
N LEU A 242 -5.43 13.72 -6.09
CA LEU A 242 -6.56 12.81 -6.29
C LEU A 242 -7.12 12.94 -7.71
N PHE A 243 -7.38 14.16 -8.15
CA PHE A 243 -7.93 14.42 -9.48
C PHE A 243 -6.99 13.93 -10.60
N LEU A 244 -5.69 14.20 -10.48
CA LEU A 244 -4.67 13.68 -11.39
C LEU A 244 -4.58 12.15 -11.37
N SER A 245 -4.77 11.52 -10.21
CA SER A 245 -4.78 10.06 -10.08
C SER A 245 -5.97 9.44 -10.82
N PHE A 246 -7.16 10.04 -10.73
CA PHE A 246 -8.34 9.61 -11.49
C PHE A 246 -8.19 9.84 -13.00
N ILE A 247 -7.56 10.95 -13.40
CA ILE A 247 -7.26 11.24 -14.82
C ILE A 247 -6.26 10.24 -15.39
N ARG A 248 -5.22 9.89 -14.64
CA ARG A 248 -4.12 9.03 -15.12
C ARG A 248 -4.56 7.59 -15.35
N GLY A 249 -5.48 7.06 -14.54
CA GLY A 249 -5.83 5.64 -14.54
C GLY A 249 -4.69 4.73 -14.07
N GLY A 250 -4.87 3.42 -14.23
CA GLY A 250 -3.92 2.39 -13.81
C GLY A 250 -3.81 1.25 -14.82
N ARG A 251 -3.09 0.19 -14.47
CA ARG A 251 -2.86 -0.98 -15.35
C ARG A 251 -4.13 -1.82 -15.57
N THR A 252 -5.06 -1.78 -14.61
CA THR A 252 -6.30 -2.58 -14.58
C THR A 252 -7.57 -1.73 -14.56
N SER A 253 -7.43 -0.40 -14.61
CA SER A 253 -8.55 0.53 -14.49
C SER A 253 -8.36 1.65 -15.49
N ASP A 254 -9.34 1.80 -16.37
CA ASP A 254 -9.30 2.78 -17.44
C ASP A 254 -9.22 4.19 -16.88
N SER A 255 -8.43 5.01 -17.56
CA SER A 255 -8.33 6.44 -17.31
C SER A 255 -9.57 7.14 -17.86
N ILE A 256 -10.09 8.12 -17.12
CA ILE A 256 -11.28 8.90 -17.53
C ILE A 256 -11.04 9.59 -18.89
N LEU A 257 -9.79 9.95 -19.20
CA LEU A 257 -9.39 10.59 -20.45
C LEU A 257 -8.86 9.63 -21.52
N GLY A 258 -8.91 8.30 -21.29
CA GLY A 258 -8.39 7.31 -22.24
C GLY A 258 -6.87 7.39 -22.46
N ILE A 259 -6.13 7.92 -21.48
CA ILE A 259 -4.67 7.91 -21.48
C ILE A 259 -4.19 6.48 -21.29
N GLU A 260 -3.51 5.95 -22.31
CA GLU A 260 -2.92 4.62 -22.25
C GLU A 260 -1.84 4.52 -21.16
N PHE A 261 -1.85 3.39 -20.46
CA PHE A 261 -0.84 3.06 -19.48
C PHE A 261 0.56 3.14 -20.12
N CYS A 262 1.49 3.82 -19.44
CA CYS A 262 2.88 3.94 -19.89
C CYS A 262 3.14 4.85 -21.13
N SER A 263 2.13 5.65 -21.54
CA SER A 263 2.32 6.77 -22.48
C SER A 263 3.27 7.86 -21.93
N ALA A 264 3.84 8.69 -22.82
CA ALA A 264 4.59 9.87 -22.39
C ALA A 264 3.73 10.81 -21.52
N GLN A 265 2.43 10.89 -21.81
CA GLN A 265 1.46 11.67 -21.03
C GLN A 265 1.23 11.08 -19.64
N TYR A 266 1.25 9.76 -19.49
CA TYR A 266 1.11 9.06 -18.21
C TYR A 266 2.26 9.40 -17.26
N TRP A 267 3.50 9.36 -17.75
CA TRP A 267 4.68 9.68 -16.95
C TRP A 267 4.78 11.18 -16.66
N LEU A 268 4.41 12.03 -17.62
CA LEU A 268 4.36 13.47 -17.41
C LEU A 268 3.37 13.81 -16.30
N LEU A 269 2.14 13.28 -16.32
CA LEU A 269 1.16 13.46 -15.24
C LEU A 269 1.63 12.91 -13.89
N THR A 270 2.46 11.87 -13.91
CA THR A 270 3.03 11.29 -12.67
C THR A 270 4.10 12.16 -12.05
N PHE A 271 4.98 12.77 -12.86
CA PHE A 271 6.13 13.53 -12.36
C PHE A 271 5.90 15.04 -12.27
N VAL A 272 4.94 15.60 -13.01
CA VAL A 272 4.58 17.03 -12.93
C VAL A 272 4.29 17.53 -11.51
N PRO A 273 3.65 16.74 -10.62
CA PRO A 273 3.42 17.18 -9.24
C PRO A 273 4.65 17.15 -8.33
N PHE A 274 5.75 16.47 -8.71
CA PHE A 274 6.92 16.27 -7.83
C PHE A 274 7.57 17.58 -7.34
N PRO A 275 7.76 18.61 -8.20
CA PRO A 275 8.30 19.89 -7.74
C PRO A 275 7.44 20.54 -6.66
N VAL A 276 6.11 20.40 -6.75
CA VAL A 276 5.16 20.92 -5.75
C VAL A 276 5.26 20.18 -4.43
N TYR A 277 5.67 18.91 -4.44
CA TYR A 277 5.88 18.11 -3.22
C TYR A 277 7.24 18.33 -2.57
N LEU A 278 8.20 18.91 -3.28
CA LEU A 278 9.55 19.19 -2.79
C LEU A 278 9.73 20.64 -2.30
N THR A 279 8.84 21.55 -2.69
CA THR A 279 8.76 22.95 -2.20
C THR A 279 7.91 23.09 -0.96
#